data_AF-A0A0F9LZ86-F1
#
_entry.id   AF-A0A0F9LZ86-F1
#
_cell.length_a   1.000
_cell.length_b   1.000
_cell.length_c   1.000
_cell.angle_alpha   90.00
_cell.angle_beta   90.00
_cell.angle_gamma   90.00
#
_symmetry.space_group_name_H-M   'P 1'
#
loop_
_entity.id
_entity.type
_entity.pdbx_description
1 polymer ?
#
loop_
_entity_poly.entity_id
_entity_poly.type
_entity_poly.pdbx_seq_one_letter_code
_entity_poly.pdbx_strand_id
1 'polypeptide(L)' 'MSIKFDLDQIVNGSDKQTNFTTQLLKLIMKADGLNRVKLAQAFPNAVAAVVLFQETGELRDFPTD' A
#
# COMPACT_ATOMS: atom_id res chain seq x y z
N MET A 1 -2.95 -8.72 -9.67
CA MET A 1 -2.39 -8.94 -8.31
C MET A 1 -3.21 -8.05 -7.38
N SER A 2 -3.70 -8.53 -6.23
CA SER A 2 -4.55 -7.69 -5.36
C SER A 2 -3.70 -6.92 -4.34
N ILE A 3 -3.88 -5.60 -4.30
CA ILE A 3 -3.27 -4.70 -3.32
C ILE A 3 -3.61 -5.13 -1.88
N LYS A 4 -4.81 -5.67 -1.64
CA LYS A 4 -5.23 -6.14 -0.31
C LYS A 4 -4.41 -7.31 0.17
N PHE A 5 -4.15 -8.27 -0.72
CA PHE A 5 -3.37 -9.47 -0.38
C PHE A 5 -1.92 -9.10 -0.07
N ASP A 6 -1.35 -8.17 -0.84
CA ASP A 6 -0.01 -7.64 -0.59
C ASP A 6 0.04 -6.84 0.74
N LEU A 7 -0.99 -6.03 1.06
CA LEU A 7 -1.05 -5.27 2.32
C LEU A 7 -1.24 -6.18 3.55
N ASP A 8 -2.11 -7.19 3.46
CA ASP A 8 -2.34 -8.18 4.52
C ASP A 8 -1.04 -8.90 4.89
N GLN A 9 -0.24 -9.30 3.90
CA GLN A 9 1.04 -9.95 4.12
C GLN A 9 2.09 -9.03 4.75
N ILE A 10 2.09 -7.74 4.39
CA ILE A 10 2.97 -6.74 5.03
C ILE A 10 2.65 -6.62 6.52
N VAL A 11 1.36 -6.58 6.87
CA VAL A 11 0.88 -6.39 8.24
C VAL A 11 1.09 -7.65 9.08
N ASN A 12 0.79 -8.82 8.54
CA ASN A 12 0.86 -10.09 9.25
C ASN A 12 2.29 -10.69 9.29
N GLY A 13 3.28 -10.01 8.66
CA GLY A 13 4.67 -10.42 8.67
C GLY A 13 4.94 -11.74 7.93
N SER A 14 3.96 -12.25 7.18
CA SER A 14 4.13 -13.46 6.39
C SER A 14 4.81 -13.12 5.07
N ASP A 15 6.04 -13.59 4.95
CA ASP A 15 6.79 -13.81 3.73
C ASP A 15 7.67 -12.67 3.18
N LYS A 16 8.83 -13.11 2.67
CA LYS A 16 9.90 -12.32 2.03
C LYS A 16 9.43 -11.85 0.65
N GLN A 17 8.40 -11.02 0.59
CA GLN A 17 7.91 -10.57 -0.71
C GLN A 17 8.85 -9.53 -1.35
N THR A 18 9.47 -9.94 -2.46
CA THR A 18 10.26 -9.14 -3.39
C THR A 18 9.42 -8.49 -4.50
N ASN A 19 8.10 -8.69 -4.54
CA ASN A 19 7.25 -8.13 -5.59
C ASN A 19 7.18 -6.59 -5.52
N PHE A 20 7.00 -5.93 -6.67
CA PHE A 20 7.04 -4.48 -6.79
C PHE A 20 5.94 -3.80 -5.96
N THR A 21 4.72 -4.33 -5.98
CA THR A 21 3.57 -3.78 -5.26
C THR A 21 3.80 -3.74 -3.76
N THR A 22 4.33 -4.80 -3.15
CA THR A 22 4.64 -4.88 -1.72
C THR A 22 5.75 -3.92 -1.33
N GLN A 23 6.79 -3.75 -2.16
CA GLN A 23 7.82 -2.74 -1.93
C GLN A 23 7.26 -1.31 -2.04
N LEU A 24 6.38 -1.07 -3.02
CA LEU A 24 5.69 0.21 -3.21
C LEU A 24 4.79 0.54 -2.01
N LEU A 25 4.02 -0.42 -1.51
CA LEU A 25 3.16 -0.24 -0.34
C LEU A 25 4.00 0.07 0.92
N LYS A 26 5.11 -0.64 1.13
CA LYS A 26 6.08 -0.33 2.21
C LYS A 26 6.68 1.08 2.07
N LEU A 27 6.98 1.52 0.85
CA LEU A 27 7.47 2.87 0.58
C LEU A 27 6.39 3.91 0.92
N ILE A 28 5.15 3.70 0.50
CA ILE A 28 4.01 4.60 0.79
C ILE A 28 3.70 4.67 2.29
N MET A 29 3.85 3.56 3.03
CA MET A 29 3.69 3.53 4.49
C MET A 29 4.74 4.38 5.21
N LYS A 30 5.94 4.50 4.65
CA LYS A 30 7.06 5.28 5.22
C LYS A 30 7.21 6.68 4.63
N ALA A 31 6.48 7.00 3.57
CA ALA A 31 6.58 8.29 2.90
C ALA A 31 6.05 9.42 3.78
N ASP A 32 6.75 10.56 3.78
CA ASP A 32 6.24 11.80 4.35
C ASP A 32 5.07 12.37 3.52
N GLY A 33 4.40 13.40 4.05
CA GLY A 33 3.23 13.99 3.38
C GLY A 33 3.50 14.48 1.96
N LEU A 34 4.69 15.04 1.70
CA LEU A 34 5.06 15.57 0.39
C LEU A 34 5.28 14.44 -0.63
N ASN A 35 5.99 13.38 -0.24
CA ASN A 35 6.25 12.22 -1.07
C ASN A 35 4.99 11.37 -1.27
N ARG A 36 4.09 11.33 -0.27
CA ARG A 36 2.78 10.69 -0.41
C ARG A 36 1.92 11.36 -1.49
N VAL A 37 1.93 12.69 -1.57
CA VAL A 37 1.21 13.41 -2.64
C VAL A 37 1.76 13.06 -4.03
N LYS A 38 3.09 12.98 -4.18
CA LYS A 38 3.72 12.57 -5.45
C LYS A 38 3.40 11.11 -5.80
N LEU A 39 3.43 10.21 -4.81
CA LEU A 39 3.08 8.81 -4.99
C LEU A 39 1.59 8.64 -5.34
N ALA A 40 0.71 9.49 -4.81
CA ALA A 40 -0.72 9.46 -5.14
C ALA A 40 -1.00 9.85 -6.60
N GLN A 41 -0.16 10.69 -7.20
CA GLN A 41 -0.28 11.05 -8.62
C GLN A 41 0.07 9.87 -9.54
N ALA A 42 1.05 9.05 -9.15
CA ALA A 42 1.51 7.91 -9.94
C ALA A 42 0.79 6.59 -9.61
N PHE A 43 0.38 6.41 -8.36
CA PHE A 43 -0.20 5.18 -7.83
C PHE A 43 -1.36 5.49 -6.85
N PRO A 44 -2.45 6.09 -7.34
CA PRO A 44 -3.55 6.59 -6.49
C PRO A 44 -4.18 5.49 -5.63
N ASN A 45 -4.40 4.30 -6.19
CA ASN A 45 -5.06 3.20 -5.48
C ASN A 45 -4.18 2.57 -4.41
N ALA A 46 -2.87 2.48 -4.63
CA ALA A 46 -1.91 2.00 -3.63
C ALA A 46 -1.83 2.97 -2.44
N VAL A 47 -1.87 4.28 -2.71
CA VAL A 47 -1.91 5.29 -1.64
C VAL A 47 -3.25 5.23 -0.90
N ALA A 48 -4.37 5.14 -1.61
CA ALA A 48 -5.69 5.02 -0.99
C ALA A 48 -5.79 3.78 -0.07
N ALA A 49 -5.23 2.64 -0.49
CA ALA A 49 -5.20 1.43 0.32
C ALA A 49 -4.40 1.62 1.62
N VAL A 50 -3.22 2.23 1.54
CA VAL A 50 -2.38 2.49 2.72
C VAL A 50 -3.02 3.52 3.65
N VAL A 51 -3.59 4.60 3.09
CA VAL A 51 -4.27 5.65 3.87
C VAL A 51 -5.47 5.07 4.60
N LEU A 52 -6.33 4.33 3.90
CA LEU A 52 -7.49 3.68 4.50
C LEU A 52 -7.07 2.75 5.64
N PHE A 53 -6.04 1.93 5.42
CA PHE A 53 -5.52 1.04 6.45
C PHE A 53 -4.97 1.81 7.66
N GLN A 54 -4.24 2.91 7.46
CA GLN A 54 -3.71 3.72 8.56
C GLN A 54 -4.81 4.45 9.36
N GLU A 55 -5.90 4.86 8.70
CA GLU A 55 -7.00 5.59 9.33
C GLU A 55 -8.00 4.67 10.03
N THR A 56 -8.25 3.48 9.48
CA THR A 56 -9.35 2.60 9.93
C THR A 56 -8.89 1.23 10.44
N GLY A 57 -7.67 0.81 10.11
CA GLY A 57 -7.21 -0.56 10.31
C GLY A 57 -7.81 -1.58 9.33
N GLU A 58 -8.68 -1.17 8.40
CA GLU A 58 -9.33 -2.08 7.45
C GLU A 58 -8.49 -2.34 6.21
N LEU A 59 -8.52 -3.60 5.76
CA LEU A 59 -7.92 -4.06 4.51
C LEU A 59 -9.00 -4.20 3.43
N ARG A 60 -9.12 -3.22 2.54
CA ARG A 60 -10.02 -3.27 1.37
C ARG A 60 -9.31 -3.65 0.09
N ASP A 61 -10.04 -4.31 -0.80
CA ASP A 61 -9.62 -4.55 -2.18
C ASP A 61 -9.70 -3.25 -2.97
N PHE A 62 -8.55 -2.81 -3.45
CA PHE A 62 -8.44 -1.74 -4.43
C PHE A 62 -7.96 -2.33 -5.77
N PRO A 63 -8.55 -1.93 -6.90
CA PRO A 63 -8.06 -2.33 -8.22
C PRO A 63 -6.63 -1.80 -8.44
N THR A 64 -5.84 -2.54 -9.23
CA THR A 64 -4.41 -2.23 -9.48
C THR A 64 -4.15 -1.08 -10.47
N ASP A 65 -5.18 -0.45 -11.04
CA ASP A 65 -5.09 0.59 -12.08
C ASP A 65 -4.92 2.02 -11.54
#